data_AF-A0A842R7R5-F1
#
_entry.id   AF-A0A842R7R5-F1
#
_cell.length_a   1.000
_cell.length_b   1.000
_cell.length_c   1.000
_cell.angle_alpha   90.00
_cell.angle_beta   90.00
_cell.angle_gamma   90.00
#
_symmetry.space_group_name_H-M   'P 1'
#
loop_
_entity.id
_entity.type
_entity.pdbx_description
1 polymer ?
#
loop_
_entity_poly.entity_id
_entity_poly.type
_entity_poly.pdbx_seq_one_letter_code
_entity_poly.pdbx_strand_id
1 'polypeptide(L)'
;MATWYETAWEEIVYHFNNFIAYFEAQEPGIQFLIGLLIVLGFIAAGFIVFGVLWLIYQLVKITVVGTIILVYLAFVGIKLLVMVFYADRKEIAMQWDNSLENMDRFFKRCYPPKDGNLIPPRRDREARAREMALLREKRREERRASRAMRAQVRLERVRARTHGLGNPSKTNSSRAGMKPFYCTSCGQEFSEEMGYLLSRKKFCYCKNCGQKFVGNVEKPVSVPASP
;
A
#
# COMPACT_ATOMS: atom_id res chain seq x y z
N MET A 1 16.29 -18.50 -52.83
CA MET A 1 15.03 -17.94 -52.27
C MET A 1 14.53 -16.71 -53.02
N ALA A 2 15.39 -15.86 -53.59
CA ALA A 2 14.95 -14.70 -54.38
C ALA A 2 14.16 -15.07 -55.67
N THR A 3 14.51 -16.17 -56.33
CA THR A 3 13.93 -16.55 -57.63
C THR A 3 12.44 -16.91 -57.58
N TRP A 4 11.95 -17.48 -56.49
CA TRP A 4 10.53 -17.83 -56.36
C TRP A 4 9.63 -16.61 -56.17
N TYR A 5 10.13 -15.59 -55.46
CA TYR A 5 9.38 -14.36 -55.24
C TYR A 5 9.17 -13.58 -56.53
N GLU A 6 10.22 -13.47 -57.35
CA GLU A 6 10.15 -12.78 -58.65
C GLU A 6 9.15 -13.47 -59.59
N THR A 7 9.23 -14.80 -59.72
CA THR A 7 8.28 -15.55 -60.56
C THR A 7 6.83 -15.41 -60.09
N ALA A 8 6.59 -15.44 -58.77
CA ALA A 8 5.25 -15.29 -58.22
C ALA A 8 4.70 -13.88 -58.44
N TRP A 9 5.56 -12.86 -58.33
CA TRP A 9 5.17 -11.47 -58.56
C TRP A 9 4.80 -11.21 -60.02
N GLU A 10 5.60 -11.71 -60.96
CA GLU A 10 5.29 -11.60 -62.40
C GLU A 10 3.95 -12.23 -62.74
N GLU A 11 3.65 -13.40 -62.17
CA GLU A 11 2.38 -14.10 -62.40
C GLU A 11 1.18 -13.33 -61.80
N ILE A 12 1.33 -12.74 -60.61
CA ILE A 12 0.32 -11.86 -60.02
C ILE A 12 0.07 -10.63 -60.90
N VAL A 13 1.13 -9.96 -61.36
CA VAL A 13 1.02 -8.78 -62.23
C VAL A 13 0.35 -9.15 -63.56
N TYR A 14 0.71 -10.29 -64.15
CA TYR A 14 0.07 -10.80 -65.36
C TYR A 14 -1.43 -11.02 -65.17
N HIS A 15 -1.85 -11.70 -64.12
CA HIS A 15 -3.27 -11.92 -63.82
C HIS A 15 -4.02 -10.63 -63.48
N PHE A 16 -3.36 -9.70 -62.78
CA PHE A 16 -3.95 -8.40 -62.47
C PHE A 16 -4.18 -7.57 -63.73
N ASN A 17 -3.21 -7.52 -64.65
CA ASN A 17 -3.38 -6.82 -65.94
C ASN A 17 -4.51 -7.43 -66.78
N ASN A 18 -4.61 -8.76 -66.82
CA ASN A 18 -5.73 -9.44 -67.50
C ASN A 18 -7.08 -9.13 -66.84
N PHE A 19 -7.11 -9.04 -65.51
CA PHE A 19 -8.31 -8.63 -64.77
C PHE A 19 -8.71 -7.18 -65.10
N ILE A 20 -7.75 -6.24 -65.16
CA ILE A 20 -8.00 -4.85 -65.54
C ILE A 20 -8.57 -4.77 -66.96
N ALA A 21 -7.96 -5.46 -67.93
CA ALA A 21 -8.46 -5.49 -69.31
C ALA A 21 -9.88 -6.09 -69.39
N TYR A 22 -10.17 -7.16 -68.64
CA TYR A 22 -11.50 -7.73 -68.54
C TYR A 22 -12.51 -6.76 -67.90
N PHE A 23 -12.09 -6.04 -66.86
CA PHE A 23 -12.92 -5.06 -66.16
C PHE A 23 -13.25 -3.86 -67.05
N GLU A 24 -12.27 -3.34 -67.79
CA GLU A 24 -12.46 -2.24 -68.76
C GLU A 24 -13.43 -2.61 -69.88
N ALA A 25 -13.51 -3.89 -70.26
CA ALA A 25 -14.42 -4.38 -71.28
C ALA A 25 -15.90 -4.48 -70.82
N GLN A 26 -16.19 -4.35 -69.52
CA GLN A 26 -17.56 -4.46 -68.99
C GLN A 26 -18.37 -3.16 -69.15
N GLU A 27 -19.70 -3.29 -69.15
CA GLU A 27 -20.59 -2.14 -69.10
C GLU A 27 -20.41 -1.33 -67.80
N PRO A 28 -20.62 0.00 -67.81
CA PRO A 28 -20.38 0.86 -66.63
C PRO A 28 -21.15 0.43 -65.37
N GLY A 29 -22.36 -0.11 -65.54
CA GLY A 29 -23.16 -0.62 -64.42
C GLY A 29 -22.54 -1.85 -63.74
N ILE A 30 -21.97 -2.77 -64.54
CA ILE A 30 -21.29 -3.97 -64.05
C ILE A 30 -19.96 -3.59 -63.39
N GLN A 31 -19.22 -2.64 -63.98
CA GLN A 31 -17.99 -2.11 -63.39
C GLN A 31 -18.21 -1.55 -61.99
N PHE A 32 -19.28 -0.76 -61.79
CA PHE A 32 -19.62 -0.22 -60.47
C PHE A 32 -19.95 -1.32 -59.46
N LEU A 33 -20.72 -2.34 -59.84
CA LEU A 33 -21.07 -3.46 -58.97
C LEU A 33 -19.84 -4.28 -58.56
N ILE A 34 -18.95 -4.61 -59.50
CA ILE A 34 -17.71 -5.31 -59.21
C ILE A 34 -16.83 -4.47 -58.28
N GLY A 35 -16.69 -3.16 -58.54
CA GLY A 35 -15.95 -2.25 -57.68
C GLY A 35 -16.49 -2.21 -56.25
N LEU A 36 -17.82 -2.14 -56.10
CA LEU A 36 -18.49 -2.17 -54.80
C LEU A 36 -18.25 -3.50 -54.06
N LEU A 37 -18.36 -4.63 -54.75
CA LEU A 37 -18.11 -5.95 -54.16
C LEU A 37 -16.66 -6.09 -53.67
N ILE A 38 -15.68 -5.58 -54.42
CA ILE A 38 -14.27 -5.57 -54.03
C ILE A 38 -14.09 -4.73 -52.75
N VAL A 39 -14.66 -3.53 -52.69
CA VAL A 39 -14.58 -2.66 -51.51
C VAL A 39 -15.22 -3.33 -50.29
N LEU A 40 -16.41 -3.93 -50.45
CA LEU A 40 -17.07 -4.68 -49.37
C LEU A 40 -16.24 -5.89 -48.93
N GLY A 41 -15.59 -6.59 -49.87
CA GLY A 41 -14.67 -7.68 -49.59
C GLY A 41 -13.49 -7.24 -48.73
N PHE A 42 -12.86 -6.10 -49.04
CA PHE A 42 -11.77 -5.54 -48.24
C PHE A 42 -12.24 -5.12 -46.84
N ILE A 43 -13.43 -4.52 -46.73
CA ILE A 43 -14.01 -4.15 -45.43
C ILE A 43 -14.25 -5.42 -44.58
N ALA A 44 -14.85 -6.46 -45.18
CA ALA A 44 -15.09 -7.73 -44.50
C ALA A 44 -13.78 -8.41 -44.07
N ALA A 45 -12.77 -8.45 -44.95
CA ALA A 45 -11.44 -8.97 -44.62
C ALA A 45 -10.79 -8.17 -43.48
N GLY A 46 -10.93 -6.84 -43.48
CA GLY A 46 -10.47 -5.97 -42.40
C GLY A 46 -11.12 -6.31 -41.05
N PHE A 47 -12.43 -6.52 -41.03
CA PHE A 47 -13.13 -6.96 -39.81
C PHE A 47 -12.70 -8.34 -39.32
N ILE A 48 -12.43 -9.28 -40.24
CA ILE A 48 -11.92 -10.62 -39.88
C ILE A 48 -10.53 -10.48 -39.24
N VAL A 49 -9.61 -9.75 -39.86
CA VAL A 49 -8.26 -9.52 -39.33
C VAL A 49 -8.34 -8.83 -37.96
N PHE A 50 -9.18 -7.80 -37.83
CA PHE A 50 -9.40 -7.11 -36.57
C PHE A 50 -9.97 -8.05 -35.49
N GLY A 51 -10.94 -8.89 -35.84
CA GLY A 51 -11.53 -9.90 -34.95
C GLY A 51 -10.51 -10.93 -34.47
N VAL A 52 -9.63 -11.40 -35.36
CA VAL A 52 -8.54 -12.33 -35.01
C VAL A 52 -7.53 -11.65 -34.07
N LEU A 53 -7.10 -10.43 -34.38
CA LEU A 53 -6.20 -9.66 -33.52
C LEU A 53 -6.81 -9.40 -32.14
N TRP A 54 -8.10 -9.05 -32.08
CA TRP A 54 -8.84 -8.89 -30.84
C TRP A 54 -8.89 -10.19 -30.02
N LEU A 55 -9.12 -11.33 -30.67
CA LEU A 55 -9.14 -12.64 -30.01
C LEU A 55 -7.76 -13.02 -29.46
N ILE A 56 -6.69 -12.79 -30.23
CA ILE A 56 -5.30 -12.99 -29.77
C ILE A 56 -5.02 -12.12 -28.54
N TYR A 57 -5.42 -10.85 -28.57
CA TYR A 57 -5.27 -9.95 -27.42
C TYR A 57 -5.98 -10.48 -26.17
N GLN A 58 -7.22 -10.99 -26.31
CA GLN A 58 -7.94 -11.59 -25.17
C GLN A 58 -7.25 -12.86 -24.66
N LEU A 59 -6.74 -13.71 -25.55
CA LEU A 59 -5.98 -14.90 -25.15
C LEU A 59 -4.73 -14.52 -24.35
N VAL A 60 -3.93 -13.56 -24.83
CA VAL A 60 -2.75 -13.05 -24.12
C VAL A 60 -3.13 -12.48 -22.75
N LYS A 61 -4.23 -11.73 -22.68
CA LYS A 61 -4.72 -11.20 -21.40
C LYS A 61 -5.10 -12.31 -20.42
N ILE A 62 -5.82 -13.34 -20.89
CA ILE A 62 -6.22 -14.49 -20.06
C ILE A 62 -4.99 -15.28 -19.61
N THR A 63 -4.03 -15.52 -20.49
CA THR A 63 -2.81 -16.26 -20.13
C THR A 63 -1.99 -15.52 -19.09
N VAL A 64 -1.79 -14.20 -19.24
CA VAL A 64 -1.07 -13.38 -18.25
C VAL A 64 -1.76 -13.38 -16.89
N VAL A 65 -3.10 -13.22 -16.86
CA VAL A 65 -3.86 -13.30 -15.60
C VAL A 65 -3.75 -14.70 -15.00
N GLY A 66 -3.87 -15.75 -15.82
CA GLY A 66 -3.71 -17.13 -15.40
C GLY A 66 -2.34 -17.43 -14.79
N THR A 67 -1.25 -16.94 -15.40
CA THR A 67 0.10 -17.12 -14.85
C THR A 67 0.29 -16.38 -13.53
N ILE A 68 -0.27 -15.18 -13.38
CA ILE A 68 -0.23 -14.43 -12.10
C ILE A 68 -0.97 -15.22 -11.00
N ILE A 69 -2.15 -15.75 -11.30
CA ILE A 69 -2.92 -16.57 -10.36
C ILE A 69 -2.15 -17.83 -9.98
N LEU A 70 -1.54 -18.54 -10.93
CA LEU A 70 -0.76 -19.74 -10.66
C LEU A 70 0.45 -19.44 -9.76
N VAL A 71 1.21 -18.37 -10.04
CA VAL A 71 2.33 -17.94 -9.19
C VAL A 71 1.86 -17.60 -7.78
N TYR A 72 0.72 -16.92 -7.66
CA TYR A 72 0.13 -16.59 -6.36
C TYR A 72 -0.29 -17.85 -5.58
N LEU A 73 -0.96 -18.81 -6.24
CA LEU A 73 -1.34 -20.08 -5.61
C LEU A 73 -0.12 -20.89 -5.17
N ALA A 74 0.94 -20.92 -5.98
CA ALA A 74 2.20 -21.54 -5.61
C ALA A 74 2.82 -20.86 -4.37
N PHE A 75 2.83 -19.54 -4.33
CA PHE A 75 3.32 -18.76 -3.19
C PHE A 75 2.50 -19.03 -1.91
N VAL A 76 1.17 -19.06 -2.01
CA VAL A 76 0.27 -19.39 -0.89
C VAL A 76 0.50 -20.85 -0.44
N GLY A 77 0.66 -21.78 -1.37
CA GLY A 77 0.94 -23.18 -1.08
C GLY A 77 2.26 -23.36 -0.32
N ILE A 78 3.34 -22.71 -0.77
CA ILE A 78 4.64 -22.71 -0.07
C ILE A 78 4.50 -22.09 1.31
N LYS A 79 3.81 -20.95 1.43
CA LYS A 79 3.60 -20.26 2.72
C LYS A 79 2.80 -21.13 3.70
N LEU A 80 1.75 -21.82 3.23
CA LEU A 80 0.97 -22.76 4.02
C LEU A 80 1.82 -23.95 4.48
N LEU A 81 2.65 -24.50 3.59
CA LEU A 81 3.56 -25.58 3.92
C LEU A 81 4.51 -25.16 5.05
N VAL A 82 5.14 -23.98 4.94
CA VAL A 82 5.98 -23.42 6.02
C VAL A 82 5.19 -23.23 7.31
N MET A 83 3.97 -22.70 7.26
CA MET A 83 3.15 -22.54 8.48
C MET A 83 2.83 -23.87 9.16
N VAL A 84 2.46 -24.90 8.38
CA VAL A 84 2.13 -26.22 8.93
C VAL A 84 3.32 -26.85 9.66
N PHE A 85 4.54 -26.59 9.19
CA PHE A 85 5.74 -27.12 9.84
C PHE A 85 6.20 -26.33 11.06
N TYR A 86 5.95 -25.01 11.14
CA TYR A 86 6.56 -24.15 12.15
C TYR A 86 5.58 -23.49 13.14
N ALA A 87 4.29 -23.38 12.84
CA ALA A 87 3.36 -22.58 13.63
C ALA A 87 2.50 -23.43 14.58
N ASP A 88 2.25 -22.89 15.78
CA ASP A 88 1.33 -23.47 16.74
C ASP A 88 -0.13 -23.28 16.29
N ARG A 89 -1.02 -24.23 16.58
CA ARG A 89 -2.35 -24.36 15.93
C ARG A 89 -3.22 -23.09 16.04
N LYS A 90 -3.00 -22.28 17.08
CA LYS A 90 -3.73 -21.03 17.35
C LYS A 90 -3.25 -19.84 16.50
N GLU A 91 -1.98 -19.80 16.10
CA GLU A 91 -1.46 -18.71 15.25
C GLU A 91 -1.90 -18.84 13.79
N ILE A 92 -2.16 -20.08 13.34
CA ILE A 92 -2.58 -20.38 11.95
C ILE A 92 -3.91 -19.70 11.61
N ALA A 93 -4.90 -19.76 12.50
CA ALA A 93 -6.21 -19.15 12.27
C ALA A 93 -6.11 -17.62 12.10
N MET A 94 -5.34 -16.95 12.96
CA MET A 94 -5.19 -15.49 12.91
C MET A 94 -4.43 -15.02 11.66
N GLN A 95 -3.47 -15.81 11.17
CA GLN A 95 -2.74 -15.49 9.93
C GLN A 95 -3.57 -15.73 8.66
N TRP A 96 -4.52 -16.67 8.70
CA TRP A 96 -5.42 -16.95 7.58
C TRP A 96 -6.37 -15.78 7.33
N ASP A 97 -7.04 -15.26 8.37
CA ASP A 97 -7.97 -14.14 8.26
C ASP A 97 -7.28 -12.87 7.72
N ASN A 98 -6.08 -12.57 8.23
CA ASN A 98 -5.26 -11.47 7.72
C ASN A 98 -4.86 -11.65 6.25
N SER A 99 -4.63 -12.88 5.81
CA SER A 99 -4.26 -13.16 4.41
C SER A 99 -5.47 -12.97 3.49
N LEU A 100 -6.67 -13.41 3.90
CA LEU A 100 -7.92 -13.17 3.17
C LEU A 100 -8.26 -11.69 3.04
N GLU A 101 -8.09 -10.91 4.11
CA GLU A 101 -8.38 -9.47 4.08
C GLU A 101 -7.38 -8.69 3.19
N ASN A 102 -6.10 -9.07 3.20
CA ASN A 102 -5.11 -8.51 2.29
C ASN A 102 -5.41 -8.89 0.83
N MET A 103 -5.91 -10.10 0.59
CA MET A 103 -6.28 -10.56 -0.74
C MET A 103 -7.51 -9.81 -1.27
N ASP A 104 -8.54 -9.60 -0.45
CA ASP A 104 -9.69 -8.76 -0.78
C ASP A 104 -9.27 -7.32 -1.13
N ARG A 105 -8.37 -6.71 -0.33
CA ARG A 105 -7.79 -5.40 -0.64
C ARG A 105 -7.02 -5.37 -1.96
N PHE A 106 -6.29 -6.43 -2.29
CA PHE A 106 -5.58 -6.55 -3.56
C PHE A 106 -6.56 -6.64 -4.74
N PHE A 107 -7.56 -7.51 -4.66
CA PHE A 107 -8.57 -7.66 -5.72
C PHE A 107 -9.34 -6.37 -5.97
N LYS A 108 -9.76 -5.66 -4.92
CA LYS A 108 -10.41 -4.34 -5.04
C LYS A 108 -9.53 -3.28 -5.72
N ARG A 109 -8.21 -3.41 -5.64
CA ARG A 109 -7.26 -2.46 -6.26
C ARG A 109 -6.97 -2.81 -7.72
N CYS A 110 -6.86 -4.09 -8.05
CA CYS A 110 -6.61 -4.56 -9.42
C CYS A 110 -7.87 -4.52 -10.29
N TYR A 111 -9.02 -4.81 -9.68
CA TYR A 111 -10.32 -4.82 -10.33
C TYR A 111 -11.25 -3.94 -9.50
N PRO A 112 -11.11 -2.60 -9.60
CA PRO A 112 -12.06 -1.70 -8.95
C PRO A 112 -13.47 -2.12 -9.39
N PRO A 113 -14.40 -2.30 -8.44
CA PRO A 113 -15.74 -2.75 -8.77
C PRO A 113 -16.30 -1.80 -9.84
N LYS A 114 -16.93 -2.40 -10.85
CA LYS A 114 -17.46 -1.71 -12.03
C LYS A 114 -18.73 -0.91 -11.71
N ASP A 115 -18.94 -0.63 -10.42
CA ASP A 115 -20.00 0.20 -9.86
C ASP A 115 -19.75 1.60 -10.43
N GLY A 116 -20.36 1.83 -11.60
CA GLY A 116 -20.00 2.92 -12.49
C GLY A 116 -20.02 4.24 -11.73
N ASN A 117 -18.90 4.96 -11.79
CA ASN A 117 -18.77 6.40 -11.59
C ASN A 117 -19.98 7.09 -10.93
N LEU A 118 -20.31 6.72 -9.70
CA LEU A 118 -20.80 7.71 -8.75
C LEU A 118 -19.54 8.46 -8.36
N ILE A 119 -19.12 9.37 -9.25
CA ILE A 119 -18.40 10.56 -8.82
C ILE A 119 -19.25 11.04 -7.65
N PRO A 120 -18.73 10.99 -6.41
CA PRO A 120 -19.54 11.38 -5.27
C PRO A 120 -20.06 12.78 -5.61
N PRO A 121 -21.40 12.99 -5.58
CA PRO A 121 -22.02 14.19 -6.10
C PRO A 121 -21.23 15.39 -5.58
N ARG A 122 -20.98 16.41 -6.41
CA ARG A 122 -20.05 17.52 -6.13
C ARG A 122 -20.16 18.10 -4.70
N ARG A 123 -21.36 18.01 -4.09
CA ARG A 123 -21.66 18.28 -2.68
C ARG A 123 -20.75 17.55 -1.66
N ASP A 124 -20.41 16.29 -1.91
CA ASP A 124 -19.56 15.48 -1.02
C ASP A 124 -18.09 15.91 -1.06
N ARG A 125 -17.62 16.47 -2.18
CA ARG A 125 -16.26 17.01 -2.26
C ARG A 125 -16.11 18.27 -1.41
N GLU A 126 -17.11 19.14 -1.41
CA GLU A 126 -17.12 20.33 -0.56
C GLU A 126 -17.28 19.97 0.92
N ALA A 127 -18.14 19.01 1.26
CA ALA A 127 -18.29 18.51 2.63
C ALA A 127 -16.96 17.93 3.16
N ARG A 128 -16.30 17.05 2.40
CA ARG A 128 -14.98 16.51 2.77
C ARG A 128 -13.91 17.59 2.85
N ALA A 129 -13.96 18.61 1.98
CA ALA A 129 -13.02 19.73 2.04
C ALA A 129 -13.22 20.57 3.32
N ARG A 130 -14.47 20.82 3.73
CA ARG A 130 -14.79 21.51 5.00
C ARG A 130 -14.36 20.68 6.21
N GLU A 131 -14.62 19.38 6.19
CA GLU A 131 -14.19 18.46 7.25
C GLU A 131 -12.66 18.44 7.38
N MET A 132 -11.94 18.36 6.26
CA MET A 132 -10.47 18.42 6.25
C MET A 132 -9.94 19.79 6.69
N ALA A 133 -10.64 20.88 6.39
CA ALA A 133 -10.28 22.21 6.87
C ALA A 133 -10.42 22.31 8.41
N LEU A 134 -11.54 21.84 8.96
CA LEU A 134 -11.78 21.76 10.40
C LEU A 134 -10.73 20.91 11.12
N LEU A 135 -10.39 19.74 10.57
CA LEU A 135 -9.34 18.88 11.13
C LEU A 135 -7.96 19.56 11.11
N ARG A 136 -7.65 20.32 10.05
CA ARG A 136 -6.40 21.09 9.97
C ARG A 136 -6.36 22.23 10.99
N GLU A 137 -7.48 22.89 11.22
CA GLU A 137 -7.60 23.95 12.23
C GLU A 137 -7.45 23.39 13.64
N LYS A 138 -8.16 22.31 13.98
CA LYS A 138 -8.01 21.61 15.27
C LYS A 138 -6.56 21.20 15.53
N ARG A 139 -5.86 20.63 14.54
CA ARG A 139 -4.43 20.30 14.65
C ARG A 139 -3.54 21.53 14.85
N ARG A 140 -3.91 22.69 14.31
CA ARG A 140 -3.17 23.95 14.53
C ARG A 140 -3.39 24.45 15.96
N GLU A 141 -4.60 24.36 16.49
CA GLU A 141 -4.91 24.70 17.88
C GLU A 141 -4.19 23.80 18.87
N GLU A 142 -4.21 22.48 18.66
CA GLU A 142 -3.46 21.52 19.49
C GLU A 142 -1.96 21.82 19.50
N ARG A 143 -1.41 22.22 18.34
CA ARG A 143 -0.01 22.65 18.23
C ARG A 143 0.25 23.98 18.95
N ARG A 144 -0.69 24.94 18.89
CA ARG A 144 -0.59 26.22 19.63
C ARG A 144 -0.66 25.99 21.13
N ALA A 145 -1.60 25.18 21.61
CA ALA A 145 -1.71 24.78 23.02
C ALA A 145 -0.45 24.06 23.50
N SER A 146 0.07 23.11 22.71
CA SER A 146 1.32 22.41 23.02
C SER A 146 2.52 23.36 23.10
N ARG A 147 2.58 24.41 22.26
CA ARG A 147 3.64 25.43 22.31
C ARG A 147 3.47 26.36 23.52
N ALA A 148 2.25 26.78 23.83
CA ALA A 148 1.94 27.62 24.99
C ALA A 148 2.31 26.90 26.31
N MET A 149 1.94 25.63 26.44
CA MET A 149 2.30 24.80 27.60
C MET A 149 3.82 24.70 27.76
N ARG A 150 4.57 24.47 26.66
CA ARG A 150 6.04 24.46 26.71
C ARG A 150 6.63 25.82 27.10
N ALA A 151 6.03 26.92 26.67
CA ALA A 151 6.45 28.27 27.04
C ALA A 151 6.22 28.56 28.53
N GLN A 152 5.07 28.16 29.08
CA GLN A 152 4.78 28.27 30.52
C GLN A 152 5.79 27.50 31.36
N VAL A 153 6.05 26.22 31.02
CA VAL A 153 7.07 25.40 31.72
C VAL A 153 8.45 26.06 31.65
N ARG A 154 8.78 26.72 30.54
CA ARG A 154 10.05 27.46 30.40
C ARG A 154 10.09 28.69 31.30
N LEU A 155 9.01 29.46 31.38
CA LEU A 155 8.90 30.63 32.25
C LEU A 155 8.95 30.25 33.73
N GLU A 156 8.28 29.17 34.14
CA GLU A 156 8.36 28.64 35.50
C GLU A 156 9.79 28.25 35.89
N ARG A 157 10.52 27.58 34.98
CA ARG A 157 11.96 27.28 35.20
C ARG A 157 12.81 28.54 35.36
N VAL A 158 12.50 29.62 34.64
CA VAL A 158 13.22 30.90 34.78
C VAL A 158 12.85 31.58 36.10
N ARG A 159 11.56 31.63 36.45
CA ARG A 159 11.07 32.21 37.72
C ARG A 159 11.66 31.49 38.94
N ALA A 160 11.76 30.16 38.89
CA ALA A 160 12.40 29.36 39.93
C ALA A 160 13.89 29.75 40.14
N ARG A 161 14.60 30.15 39.07
CA ARG A 161 15.99 30.64 39.17
C ARG A 161 16.07 32.06 39.74
N THR A 162 15.13 32.95 39.43
CA THR A 162 15.20 34.37 39.83
C THR A 162 14.82 34.61 41.28
N HIS A 163 13.91 33.81 41.87
CA HIS A 163 13.48 33.97 43.26
C HIS A 163 14.43 33.36 44.31
N GLY A 164 15.66 32.99 43.93
CA GLY A 164 16.67 32.53 44.90
C GLY A 164 16.30 31.24 45.64
N LEU A 165 15.31 30.49 45.17
CA LEU A 165 15.12 29.10 45.55
C LEU A 165 16.27 28.33 44.90
N GLY A 166 17.36 28.19 45.66
CA GLY A 166 18.56 27.48 45.26
C GLY A 166 18.22 26.17 44.57
N ASN A 167 18.99 25.87 43.53
CA ASN A 167 19.01 24.60 42.84
C ASN A 167 18.93 23.45 43.89
N PRO A 168 17.93 22.56 43.90
CA PRO A 168 17.98 21.35 44.71
C PRO A 168 18.95 20.37 44.05
N SER A 169 20.22 20.75 44.00
CA SER A 169 21.31 19.90 43.56
C SER A 169 22.50 20.18 44.46
N LYS A 170 22.79 19.17 45.29
CA LYS A 170 23.99 19.01 46.14
C LYS A 170 23.94 19.69 47.51
N THR A 171 23.06 19.22 48.39
CA THR A 171 23.53 18.92 49.74
C THR A 171 24.13 17.52 49.72
N ASN A 172 25.32 17.39 50.31
CA ASN A 172 25.96 16.11 50.56
C ASN A 172 25.03 15.22 51.39
N SER A 173 24.48 14.18 50.77
CA SER A 173 23.94 12.98 51.39
C SER A 173 24.38 11.84 50.47
N SER A 174 25.53 11.21 50.70
CA SER A 174 25.68 10.13 51.67
C SER A 174 24.49 9.98 52.62
N ARG A 175 23.65 8.99 52.28
CA ARG A 175 22.67 8.26 53.12
C ARG A 175 21.18 8.60 52.85
N ALA A 176 20.51 7.58 52.31
CA ALA A 176 19.07 7.30 52.25
C ALA A 176 18.24 8.01 51.16
N GLY A 177 17.81 7.27 50.13
CA GLY A 177 16.52 7.55 49.49
C GLY A 177 16.36 7.35 47.97
N MET A 178 17.38 7.03 47.19
CA MET A 178 17.13 6.60 45.80
C MET A 178 16.48 5.22 45.84
N LYS A 179 15.16 5.19 45.60
CA LYS A 179 14.40 3.96 45.48
C LYS A 179 14.93 3.21 44.25
N PRO A 180 15.63 2.08 44.39
CA PRO A 180 16.13 1.36 43.23
C PRO A 180 14.93 0.92 42.39
N PHE A 181 15.01 1.06 41.08
CA PHE A 181 14.03 0.42 40.22
C PHE A 181 14.27 -1.09 40.36
N TYR A 182 13.30 -1.81 40.90
CA TYR A 182 13.35 -3.25 41.07
C TYR A 182 12.39 -3.95 40.11
N CYS A 183 12.84 -5.08 39.59
CA CYS A 183 12.01 -6.02 38.87
C CYS A 183 10.89 -6.52 39.79
N THR A 184 9.62 -6.23 39.49
CA THR A 184 8.48 -6.66 40.34
C THR A 184 8.35 -8.16 40.49
N SER A 185 8.83 -8.95 39.52
CA SER A 185 8.78 -10.41 39.58
C SER A 185 10.02 -11.08 40.17
N CYS A 186 11.15 -10.38 40.22
CA CYS A 186 12.42 -10.98 40.66
C CYS A 186 13.14 -10.21 41.77
N GLY A 187 12.64 -9.04 42.16
CA GLY A 187 13.12 -8.23 43.28
C GLY A 187 14.49 -7.59 43.09
N GLN A 188 15.23 -7.92 42.04
CA GLN A 188 16.56 -7.38 41.81
C GLN A 188 16.55 -5.94 41.35
N GLU A 189 17.51 -5.18 41.89
CA GLU A 189 17.80 -3.81 41.51
C GLU A 189 18.40 -3.76 40.10
N PHE A 190 17.87 -2.88 39.26
CA PHE A 190 18.44 -2.67 37.93
C PHE A 190 19.79 -1.96 38.03
N SER A 191 20.76 -2.40 37.24
CA SER A 191 21.99 -1.63 37.04
C SER A 191 21.67 -0.27 36.43
N GLU A 192 22.50 0.73 36.74
CA GLU A 192 22.32 2.11 36.28
C GLU A 192 22.19 2.22 34.74
N GLU A 193 22.89 1.34 34.02
CA GLU A 193 22.84 1.21 32.56
C GLU A 193 21.46 0.73 32.06
N MET A 194 20.82 -0.20 32.78
CA MET A 194 19.50 -0.70 32.43
C MET A 194 18.40 0.34 32.71
N GLY A 195 18.54 1.14 33.77
CA GLY A 195 17.68 2.28 34.05
C GLY A 195 17.68 3.32 32.93
N TYR A 196 18.85 3.61 32.35
CA TYR A 196 18.95 4.49 31.18
C TYR A 196 18.22 3.91 29.96
N LEU A 197 18.35 2.62 29.70
CA LEU A 197 17.69 1.95 28.57
C LEU A 197 16.16 1.94 28.71
N LEU A 198 15.61 1.74 29.91
CA LEU A 198 14.16 1.83 30.17
C LEU A 198 13.59 3.22 29.85
N SER A 199 14.36 4.29 30.05
CA SER A 199 13.91 5.65 29.79
C SER A 199 13.83 6.01 28.29
N ARG A 200 14.57 5.29 27.44
CA ARG A 200 14.72 5.59 26.00
C ARG A 200 14.05 4.57 25.07
N LYS A 201 13.91 3.31 25.48
CA LYS A 201 13.34 2.23 24.67
C LYS A 201 11.91 1.91 25.12
N LYS A 202 11.05 1.60 24.16
CA LYS A 202 9.62 1.30 24.40
C LYS A 202 9.42 0.02 25.23
N PHE A 203 10.40 -0.89 25.22
CA PHE A 203 10.40 -2.13 25.99
C PHE A 203 11.82 -2.53 26.43
N CYS A 204 11.97 -3.06 27.64
CA CYS A 204 13.20 -3.66 28.15
C CYS A 204 12.92 -5.04 28.76
N TYR A 205 13.93 -5.92 28.77
CA TYR A 205 13.82 -7.27 29.31
C TYR A 205 14.72 -7.41 30.55
N CYS A 206 14.22 -8.02 31.61
CA CYS A 206 15.07 -8.33 32.77
C CYS A 206 16.03 -9.47 32.40
N LYS A 207 17.32 -9.29 32.69
CA LYS A 207 18.35 -10.27 32.37
C LYS A 207 18.21 -11.58 33.18
N ASN A 208 17.62 -11.51 34.37
CA ASN A 208 17.51 -12.66 35.27
C ASN A 208 16.19 -13.43 35.14
N CYS A 209 15.07 -12.77 34.85
CA CYS A 209 13.78 -13.46 34.69
C CYS A 209 13.21 -13.44 33.26
N GLY A 210 13.82 -12.71 32.33
CA GLY A 210 13.40 -12.65 30.92
C GLY A 210 12.10 -11.87 30.67
N GLN A 211 11.43 -11.36 31.70
CA GLN A 211 10.16 -10.65 31.52
C GLN A 211 10.33 -9.30 30.82
N LYS A 212 9.33 -8.97 29.99
CA LYS A 212 9.26 -7.74 29.20
C LYS A 212 8.53 -6.65 29.98
N PHE A 213 9.18 -5.51 30.17
CA PHE A 213 8.59 -4.32 30.80
C PHE A 213 8.26 -3.28 29.72
N VAL A 214 7.02 -2.79 29.73
CA VAL A 214 6.58 -1.65 28.92
C VAL A 214 6.79 -0.40 29.77
N GLY A 215 7.72 0.47 29.37
CA GLY A 215 7.98 1.72 30.07
C GLY A 215 6.86 2.72 29.84
N ASN A 216 5.70 2.54 30.48
CA ASN A 216 4.78 3.64 30.69
C ASN A 216 5.35 4.48 31.84
N VAL A 217 6.20 5.44 31.48
CA VAL A 217 6.64 6.49 32.41
C VAL A 217 5.46 7.44 32.61
N GLU A 218 4.48 7.01 33.39
CA GLU A 218 3.52 7.94 33.99
C GLU A 218 4.28 8.76 35.04
N LYS A 219 4.24 10.07 34.89
CA LYS A 219 4.88 11.00 35.83
C LYS A 219 4.37 10.71 37.25
N PRO A 220 5.24 10.73 38.27
CA PRO A 220 4.83 10.41 39.63
C PRO A 220 3.70 11.35 40.07
N VAL A 221 2.53 10.78 40.36
CA VAL A 221 1.45 11.46 41.07
C VAL A 221 1.94 11.67 42.49
N SER A 222 2.08 12.94 42.88
CA SER A 222 2.40 13.35 44.24
C SER A 222 1.27 12.89 45.17
N VAL A 223 1.61 12.04 46.14
CA VAL A 223 0.73 11.68 47.25
C VAL A 223 0.53 12.92 48.14
N PRO A 224 -0.71 13.34 48.43
CA PRO A 224 -0.94 14.42 49.37
C PRO A 224 -0.62 13.94 50.79
N ALA A 225 0.21 14.70 51.51
CA ALA A 225 0.44 14.49 52.93
C ALA A 225 -0.83 14.92 53.70
N SER A 226 -1.36 13.97 54.47
CA SER A 226 -2.43 14.20 55.45
C SER A 226 -1.94 15.13 56.58
N PRO A 227 -2.81 15.97 57.15
CA PRO A 227 -2.51 16.76 58.34
C PRO A 227 -2.30 15.90 59.60
#